data_AF-A0A661MG40-F1
#
_entry.id   AF-A0A661MG40-F1
#
_cell.length_a   1.000
_cell.length_b   1.000
_cell.length_c   1.000
_cell.angle_alpha   90.00
_cell.angle_beta   90.00
_cell.angle_gamma   90.00
#
_symmetry.space_group_name_H-M   'P 1'
#
loop_
_entity.id
_entity.type
_entity.pdbx_description
1 polymer ?
#
loop_
_entity_poly.entity_id
_entity_poly.type
_entity_poly.pdbx_seq_one_letter_code
_entity_poly.pdbx_strand_id
1 'polypeptide(L)'
;MRKHRFSTFSPTLGDLSNRIESLLSWCIAAQRSAVQKTCPRCEDPCCGRVQYLYDEKDVLYLEFSGQGEPPRKDRRRTPGCPYLGARGCTLRPQARPYACHRYVCAVLEAALRSERAALPGDLQQAIRDIEALRAELFTRYLEILS
;
A
#
# COMPACT_ATOMS: atom_id res chain seq x y z
N MET A 1 -17.78 -19.18 -12.35
CA MET A 1 -17.20 -18.38 -13.47
C MET A 1 -16.30 -17.32 -12.84
N ARG A 2 -14.97 -17.21 -12.97
CA ARG A 2 -13.88 -17.91 -13.67
C ARG A 2 -12.86 -18.29 -12.57
N LYS A 3 -12.50 -19.57 -12.37
CA LYS A 3 -11.64 -19.99 -11.24
C LYS A 3 -10.27 -20.59 -11.63
N HIS A 4 -9.91 -20.67 -12.91
CA HIS A 4 -8.73 -21.46 -13.32
C HIS A 4 -7.89 -20.83 -14.43
N ARG A 5 -7.42 -19.58 -14.29
CA ARG A 5 -6.49 -19.01 -15.29
C ARG A 5 -5.19 -18.38 -14.76
N PHE A 6 -4.89 -18.51 -13.46
CA PHE A 6 -3.69 -17.93 -12.85
C PHE A 6 -2.73 -18.96 -12.20
N SER A 7 -2.88 -20.25 -12.53
CA SER A 7 -2.13 -21.33 -11.87
C SER A 7 -0.65 -21.45 -12.28
N THR A 8 -0.16 -20.62 -13.19
CA THR A 8 1.26 -20.58 -13.55
C THR A 8 1.90 -19.36 -12.90
N PHE A 9 2.54 -19.58 -11.75
CA PHE A 9 3.42 -18.62 -11.12
C PHE A 9 4.55 -18.29 -12.10
N SER A 10 4.55 -17.07 -12.64
CA SER A 10 5.69 -16.57 -13.42
C SER A 10 6.78 -16.16 -12.44
N PRO A 11 7.98 -16.79 -12.46
CA PRO A 11 9.08 -16.44 -11.56
C PRO A 11 9.39 -14.94 -11.59
N THR A 12 9.29 -14.30 -12.77
CA THR A 12 9.56 -12.87 -12.94
C THR A 12 8.54 -11.97 -12.25
N LEU A 13 7.26 -12.33 -12.24
CA LEU A 13 6.22 -11.57 -11.51
C LEU A 13 6.37 -11.74 -10.00
N GLY A 14 6.71 -12.96 -9.57
CA GLY A 14 7.05 -13.25 -8.17
C GLY A 14 8.23 -12.43 -7.68
N ASP A 15 9.31 -12.35 -8.47
CA ASP A 15 10.50 -11.57 -8.11
C ASP A 15 10.21 -10.07 -7.98
N LEU A 16 9.42 -9.50 -8.90
CA LEU A 16 8.98 -8.10 -8.82
C LEU A 16 8.12 -7.87 -7.56
N SER A 17 7.19 -8.78 -7.27
CA SER A 17 6.36 -8.74 -6.06
C SER A 17 7.20 -8.79 -4.78
N ASN A 18 8.20 -9.68 -4.71
CA ASN A 18 9.11 -9.81 -3.56
C ASN A 18 9.95 -8.53 -3.34
N ARG A 19 10.39 -7.87 -4.42
CA ARG A 19 11.09 -6.58 -4.34
C ARG A 19 10.18 -5.47 -3.83
N ILE A 20 8.93 -5.42 -4.32
CA ILE A 20 7.91 -4.49 -3.79
C ILE A 20 7.69 -4.74 -2.30
N GLU A 21 7.47 -5.99 -1.89
CA GLU A 21 7.22 -6.35 -0.50
C GLU A 21 8.40 -5.98 0.42
N SER A 22 9.63 -6.15 -0.05
CA SER A 22 10.83 -5.81 0.71
C SER A 22 10.92 -4.30 0.98
N LEU A 23 10.75 -3.48 -0.06
CA LEU A 23 10.74 -2.02 0.07
C LEU A 23 9.54 -1.54 0.88
N LEU A 24 8.37 -2.13 0.67
CA LEU A 24 7.16 -1.80 1.41
C LEU A 24 7.30 -2.11 2.89
N SER A 25 7.91 -3.25 3.24
CA SER A 25 8.21 -3.62 4.63
C SER A 25 9.14 -2.62 5.30
N TRP A 26 10.15 -2.14 4.57
CA TRP A 26 11.00 -1.06 5.05
C TRP A 26 10.21 0.25 5.25
N CYS A 27 9.38 0.66 4.28
CA CYS A 27 8.52 1.86 4.42
C CYS A 27 7.58 1.76 5.63
N ILE A 28 6.94 0.60 5.83
CA ILE A 28 6.08 0.32 6.98
C ILE A 28 6.86 0.47 8.29
N ALA A 29 8.07 -0.08 8.37
CA ALA A 29 8.92 0.04 9.55
C ALA A 29 9.33 1.50 9.80
N ALA A 30 9.78 2.21 8.76
CA ALA A 30 10.17 3.61 8.80
C ALA A 30 9.02 4.53 9.26
N GLN A 31 7.78 4.25 8.84
CA GLN A 31 6.62 5.06 9.18
C GLN A 31 5.98 4.70 10.53
N ARG A 32 6.26 3.52 11.09
CA ARG A 32 5.50 2.94 12.21
C ARG A 32 5.38 3.87 13.41
N SER A 33 6.50 4.37 13.92
CA SER A 33 6.53 5.19 15.14
C SER A 33 5.81 6.52 14.92
N ALA A 34 6.11 7.21 13.83
CA ALA A 34 5.47 8.46 13.46
C ALA A 34 3.94 8.31 13.28
N VAL A 35 3.47 7.24 12.61
CA VAL A 35 2.04 6.94 12.43
C VAL A 35 1.34 6.66 13.76
N GLN A 36 1.96 5.86 14.65
CA GLN A 36 1.39 5.53 15.96
C GLN A 36 1.21 6.75 16.86
N LYS A 37 2.10 7.74 16.76
CA LYS A 37 2.04 8.98 17.54
C LYS A 37 1.02 9.98 16.98
N THR A 38 0.87 10.04 15.66
CA THR A 38 0.12 11.12 14.99
C THR A 38 -1.31 10.71 14.62
N CYS A 39 -1.50 9.59 13.93
CA CYS A 39 -2.80 9.24 13.34
C CYS A 39 -3.93 9.03 14.36
N PRO A 40 -3.74 8.35 15.52
CA PRO A 40 -4.82 8.14 16.49
C PRO A 40 -5.32 9.41 17.17
N ARG A 41 -4.54 10.50 17.12
CA ARG A 41 -4.85 11.80 17.74
C ARG A 41 -5.20 12.88 16.70
N CYS A 42 -5.28 12.50 15.42
CA CYS A 42 -5.56 13.45 14.35
C CYS A 42 -7.07 13.75 14.32
N GLU A 43 -7.43 15.02 14.43
CA GLU A 43 -8.83 15.48 14.39
C GLU A 43 -9.44 15.34 12.97
N ASP A 44 -8.61 15.43 11.94
CA ASP A 44 -9.00 15.28 10.52
C ASP A 44 -8.13 14.24 9.80
N PRO A 45 -8.27 12.95 10.13
CA PRO A 45 -7.44 11.89 9.56
C PRO A 45 -7.73 11.73 8.07
N CYS A 46 -6.69 11.51 7.27
CA CYS A 46 -6.85 11.27 5.83
C CYS A 46 -7.80 10.10 5.51
N CYS A 47 -7.87 9.10 6.38
CA CYS A 47 -8.81 7.99 6.27
C CYS A 47 -10.28 8.44 6.30
N GLY A 48 -10.63 9.58 6.92
CA GLY A 48 -12.00 10.11 6.92
C GLY A 48 -12.43 10.72 5.58
N ARG A 49 -11.48 11.01 4.68
CA ARG A 49 -11.71 11.74 3.42
C ARG A 49 -11.67 10.86 2.16
N VAL A 50 -11.25 9.61 2.27
CA VAL A 50 -11.04 8.69 1.13
C VAL A 50 -12.11 7.61 1.09
N GLN A 51 -12.59 7.20 -0.08
CA GLN A 51 -13.65 6.18 -0.18
C GLN A 51 -13.14 4.81 -0.70
N TYR A 52 -12.23 4.80 -1.65
CA TYR A 52 -11.60 3.58 -2.15
C TYR A 52 -10.26 3.93 -2.81
N LEU A 53 -9.20 3.19 -2.48
CA LEU A 53 -7.83 3.54 -2.85
C LEU A 53 -7.06 2.42 -3.57
N TYR A 54 -7.64 1.22 -3.70
CA TYR A 54 -6.98 0.14 -4.43
C TYR A 54 -7.04 0.40 -5.93
N ASP A 55 -5.89 0.33 -6.59
CA ASP A 55 -5.78 0.31 -8.05
C ASP A 55 -5.49 -1.12 -8.57
N GLU A 56 -5.40 -1.28 -9.89
CA GLU A 56 -5.11 -2.56 -10.55
C GLU A 56 -3.74 -3.12 -10.15
N LYS A 57 -2.76 -2.26 -9.89
CA LYS A 57 -1.40 -2.68 -9.50
C LYS A 57 -1.38 -3.20 -8.07
N ASP A 58 -2.21 -2.64 -7.18
CA ASP A 58 -2.40 -3.19 -5.85
C ASP A 58 -2.99 -4.60 -5.91
N VAL A 59 -3.96 -4.84 -6.81
CA VAL A 59 -4.56 -6.17 -6.98
C VAL A 59 -3.49 -7.19 -7.40
N LEU A 60 -2.65 -6.83 -8.38
CA LEU A 60 -1.55 -7.71 -8.80
C LEU A 60 -0.53 -7.95 -7.70
N TYR A 61 -0.13 -6.91 -6.97
CA TYR A 61 0.79 -7.06 -5.85
C TYR A 61 0.23 -8.02 -4.80
N LEU A 62 -1.03 -7.86 -4.39
CA LEU A 62 -1.62 -8.71 -3.36
C LEU A 62 -1.75 -10.18 -3.78
N GLU A 63 -2.06 -10.42 -5.05
CA GLU A 63 -2.10 -11.77 -5.65
C GLU A 63 -0.70 -12.43 -5.62
N PHE A 64 0.31 -11.75 -6.18
CA PHE A 64 1.65 -12.33 -6.32
C PHE A 64 2.49 -12.31 -5.03
N SER A 65 2.10 -11.55 -4.00
CA SER A 65 2.73 -11.58 -2.68
C SER A 65 2.03 -12.53 -1.69
N GLY A 66 0.92 -13.15 -2.09
CA GLY A 66 0.14 -14.01 -1.18
C GLY A 66 -0.53 -13.24 -0.03
N GLN A 67 -0.68 -11.92 -0.15
CA GLN A 67 -1.35 -11.09 0.86
C GLN A 67 -2.88 -11.22 0.80
N GLY A 68 -3.41 -11.85 -0.26
CA GLY A 68 -4.82 -12.22 -0.45
C GLY A 68 -5.51 -11.38 -1.52
N GLU A 69 -6.82 -11.55 -1.72
CA GLU A 69 -7.56 -10.67 -2.61
C GLU A 69 -7.80 -9.29 -1.94
N PRO A 70 -7.76 -8.17 -2.70
CA PRO A 70 -8.23 -6.89 -2.17
C PRO A 70 -9.68 -7.04 -1.71
N PRO A 71 -10.06 -6.48 -0.55
CA PRO A 71 -11.43 -6.59 -0.10
C PRO A 71 -12.36 -5.94 -1.12
N ARG A 72 -13.48 -6.62 -1.41
CA ARG A 72 -14.44 -6.14 -2.39
C ARG A 72 -14.90 -4.74 -2.02
N LYS A 73 -14.90 -3.83 -3.01
CA LYS A 73 -15.45 -2.48 -2.86
C LYS A 73 -16.87 -2.58 -2.30
N ASP A 74 -17.04 -2.19 -1.05
CA ASP A 74 -18.37 -2.05 -0.47
C ASP A 74 -19.07 -0.91 -1.23
N ARG A 75 -20.27 -1.20 -1.76
CA ARG A 75 -21.10 -0.20 -2.45
C ARG A 75 -21.79 0.75 -1.47
N ARG A 76 -21.68 0.51 -0.17
CA ARG A 76 -22.19 1.41 0.86
C ARG A 76 -21.50 2.78 0.73
N ARG A 77 -22.31 3.81 0.50
CA ARG A 77 -21.90 5.22 0.37
C ARG A 77 -21.58 5.86 1.73
N THR A 78 -20.92 5.14 2.63
CA THR A 78 -20.51 5.74 3.89
C THR A 78 -19.31 6.65 3.60
N PRO A 79 -19.31 7.91 4.06
CA PRO A 79 -18.14 8.77 3.97
C PRO A 79 -16.93 8.14 4.66
N GLY A 80 -15.74 8.29 4.08
CA GLY A 80 -14.49 7.79 4.65
C GLY A 80 -14.13 6.36 4.29
N CYS A 81 -12.95 5.95 4.76
CA CYS A 81 -12.28 4.72 4.37
C CYS A 81 -13.06 3.54 4.96
N PRO A 82 -13.49 2.56 4.15
CA PRO A 82 -14.25 1.41 4.64
C PRO A 82 -13.43 0.50 5.58
N TYR A 83 -12.11 0.70 5.64
CA TYR A 83 -11.19 -0.05 6.49
C TYR A 83 -10.81 0.67 7.78
N LEU A 84 -11.36 1.86 8.04
CA LEU A 84 -11.13 2.57 9.30
C LEU A 84 -12.07 2.02 10.38
N GLY A 85 -11.53 1.24 11.31
CA GLY A 85 -12.25 0.76 12.50
C GLY A 85 -11.99 1.62 13.74
N ALA A 86 -12.69 1.31 14.82
CA ALA A 86 -12.56 2.03 16.11
C ALA A 86 -11.14 2.02 16.71
N ARG A 87 -10.29 1.05 16.32
CA ARG A 87 -8.89 0.92 16.75
C ARG A 87 -7.88 1.26 15.65
N GLY A 88 -8.31 1.98 14.62
CA GLY A 88 -7.52 2.28 13.43
C GLY A 88 -7.79 1.33 12.27
N CYS A 89 -6.87 1.29 11.31
CA CYS A 89 -7.07 0.52 10.08
C CYS A 89 -7.16 -1.00 10.36
N THR A 90 -8.20 -1.63 9.85
CA THR A 90 -8.46 -3.09 9.98
C THR A 90 -7.57 -3.94 9.08
N LEU A 91 -6.91 -3.33 8.09
CA LEU A 91 -5.98 -4.01 7.20
C LEU A 91 -4.60 -4.15 7.84
N ARG A 92 -4.00 -5.34 7.64
CA ARG A 92 -2.56 -5.55 7.86
C ARG A 92 -1.76 -4.53 7.03
N PRO A 93 -0.64 -3.99 7.54
CA PRO A 93 0.13 -2.97 6.83
C PRO A 93 0.46 -3.34 5.38
N GLN A 94 0.91 -4.57 5.11
CA GLN A 94 1.25 -5.06 3.77
C GLN A 94 0.04 -5.20 2.85
N ALA A 95 -1.16 -5.37 3.41
CA ALA A 95 -2.38 -5.51 2.63
C ALA A 95 -3.02 -4.15 2.28
N ARG A 96 -2.51 -3.04 2.81
CA ARG A 96 -3.10 -1.70 2.56
C ARG A 96 -2.86 -1.26 1.12
N PRO A 97 -3.76 -0.44 0.54
CA PRO A 97 -3.53 0.17 -0.75
C PRO A 97 -2.22 0.95 -0.76
N TYR A 98 -1.48 0.94 -1.88
CA TYR A 98 -0.22 1.66 -1.98
C TYR A 98 -0.35 3.17 -1.66
N ALA A 99 -1.50 3.75 -1.97
CA ALA A 99 -1.83 5.12 -1.61
C ALA A 99 -1.67 5.42 -0.09
N CYS A 100 -1.95 4.45 0.78
CA CYS A 100 -1.79 4.59 2.23
C CYS A 100 -0.33 4.68 2.68
N HIS A 101 0.61 4.20 1.85
CA HIS A 101 2.05 4.25 2.14
C HIS A 101 2.71 5.46 1.50
N ARG A 102 2.32 5.79 0.26
CA ARG A 102 2.90 6.90 -0.49
C ARG A 102 2.49 8.28 0.02
N TYR A 103 1.31 8.39 0.65
CA TYR A 103 0.80 9.64 1.14
C TYR A 103 1.37 9.95 2.53
N VAL A 104 2.20 11.00 2.60
CA VAL A 104 2.77 11.52 3.85
C VAL A 104 2.22 12.94 4.04
N CYS A 105 1.31 13.12 5.01
CA CYS A 105 0.81 14.46 5.33
C CYS A 105 1.84 15.28 6.11
N ALA A 106 1.67 16.61 6.17
CA ALA A 106 2.63 17.51 6.84
C ALA A 106 2.89 17.14 8.31
N VAL A 107 1.86 16.68 9.04
CA VAL A 107 2.01 16.24 10.45
C VAL A 107 2.87 14.98 10.53
N LEU A 108 2.63 14.01 9.64
CA LEU A 108 3.43 12.79 9.59
C LEU A 108 4.87 13.06 9.14
N GLU A 109 5.05 13.95 8.16
CA GLU A 109 6.36 14.36 7.66
C GLU A 109 7.20 15.03 8.76
N ALA A 110 6.59 15.95 9.53
CA ALA A 110 7.24 16.59 10.66
C ALA A 110 7.66 15.57 11.73
N ALA A 111 6.80 14.59 12.03
CA ALA A 111 7.12 13.53 12.97
C ALA A 111 8.28 12.64 12.47
N LEU A 112 8.27 12.24 11.19
CA LEU A 112 9.37 11.48 10.57
C LEU A 112 10.70 12.24 10.63
N ARG A 113 10.68 13.54 10.30
CA ARG A 113 11.86 14.41 10.34
C ARG A 113 12.42 14.55 11.75
N SER A 114 11.55 14.61 12.76
CA SER A 114 11.95 14.67 14.18
C SER A 114 12.61 13.38 14.67
N GLU A 115 12.26 12.23 14.09
CA GLU A 115 12.88 10.93 14.43
C GLU A 115 14.26 10.79 13.76
N ARG A 116 14.36 11.19 12.48
CA ARG A 116 15.63 11.25 11.76
C ARG A 116 15.51 12.21 10.57
N ALA A 117 16.39 13.21 10.51
CA ALA A 117 16.33 14.26 9.49
C ALA A 117 16.33 13.74 8.03
N ALA A 118 17.08 12.68 7.75
CA ALA A 118 17.15 12.06 6.42
C ALA A 118 15.96 11.16 6.06
N LEU A 119 15.17 10.72 7.04
CA LEU A 119 14.14 9.69 6.87
C LEU A 119 13.05 10.05 5.85
N PRO A 120 12.55 11.31 5.77
CA PRO A 120 11.62 11.67 4.71
C PRO A 120 12.20 11.50 3.30
N GLY A 121 13.49 11.81 3.11
CA GLY A 121 14.17 11.66 1.82
C GLY A 121 14.35 10.19 1.43
N ASP A 122 14.84 9.37 2.36
CA ASP A 122 14.97 7.91 2.18
C ASP A 122 13.60 7.28 1.87
N LEU A 123 12.55 7.72 2.57
CA LEU A 123 11.18 7.25 2.36
C LEU A 123 10.64 7.62 0.98
N GLN A 124 10.88 8.85 0.54
CA GLN A 124 10.48 9.28 -0.79
C GLN A 124 11.21 8.50 -1.89
N GLN A 125 12.48 8.16 -1.71
CA GLN A 125 13.20 7.32 -2.68
C GLN A 125 12.58 5.92 -2.75
N ALA A 126 12.37 5.26 -1.61
CA ALA A 126 11.73 3.94 -1.58
C ALA A 126 10.33 3.95 -2.21
N ILE A 127 9.54 5.00 -1.98
CA ILE A 127 8.24 5.20 -2.65
C ILE A 127 8.40 5.32 -4.18
N ARG A 128 9.39 6.07 -4.68
CA ARG A 128 9.62 6.13 -6.13
C ARG A 128 9.97 4.75 -6.70
N ASP A 129 10.82 4.01 -6.01
CA ASP A 129 11.25 2.68 -6.44
C ASP A 129 10.09 1.68 -6.44
N ILE A 130 9.22 1.73 -5.41
CA ILE A 130 8.00 0.90 -5.38
C ILE A 130 7.06 1.24 -6.54
N GLU A 131 6.83 2.53 -6.84
CA GLU A 131 5.94 2.89 -7.96
C GLU A 131 6.49 2.40 -9.31
N ALA A 132 7.81 2.47 -9.52
CA ALA A 132 8.45 1.93 -10.71
C ALA A 132 8.27 0.41 -10.81
N LEU A 133 8.47 -0.32 -9.71
CA LEU A 133 8.28 -1.78 -9.66
C LEU A 133 6.81 -2.18 -9.86
N ARG A 134 5.86 -1.43 -9.30
CA ARG A 134 4.41 -1.66 -9.50
C ARG A 134 4.02 -1.45 -10.96
N ALA A 135 4.60 -0.45 -11.62
CA ALA A 135 4.40 -0.23 -13.05
C ALA A 135 5.01 -1.37 -13.88
N GLU A 136 6.23 -1.81 -13.55
CA GLU A 136 6.86 -2.95 -14.24
C GLU A 136 6.05 -4.24 -14.07
N LEU A 137 5.61 -4.56 -12.84
CA LEU A 137 4.77 -5.73 -12.56
C LEU A 137 3.51 -5.74 -13.43
N PHE A 138 2.85 -4.58 -13.56
CA PHE A 138 1.66 -4.44 -14.39
C PHE A 138 1.96 -4.64 -15.88
N THR A 139 3.03 -4.03 -16.40
CA THR A 139 3.45 -4.21 -17.80
C THR A 139 3.75 -5.67 -18.10
N ARG A 140 4.55 -6.35 -17.27
CA ARG A 140 4.88 -7.77 -17.46
C ARG A 140 3.65 -8.68 -17.40
N TYR A 141 2.71 -8.35 -16.53
CA TYR A 141 1.45 -9.09 -16.45
C TYR A 141 0.65 -8.97 -17.75
N LEU A 142 0.57 -7.78 -18.34
CA LEU A 142 -0.13 -7.58 -19.61
C LEU A 142 0.56 -8.32 -20.78
N GLU A 143 1.89 -8.33 -20.83
CA GLU A 143 2.67 -9.07 -21.84
C GLU A 143 2.42 -10.59 -21.80
N ILE A 144 2.11 -11.15 -20.62
CA ILE A 144 1.79 -12.58 -20.49
C ILE A 144 0.36 -12.88 -20.96
N LEU A 145 -0.53 -11.89 -20.94
CA LEU A 145 -1.93 -12.03 -21.35
C LEU A 145 -2.17 -11.80 -22.85
N SER A 146 -1.24 -11.11 -23.52
CA SER A 146 -1.26 -10.86 -24.97
C SER A 146 -0.81 -12.07 -25.77
#